data_AF-A0A8K1DCX3-F1
#
_entry.id   AF-A0A8K1DCX3-F1
#
_cell.length_a   1.000
_cell.length_b   1.000
_cell.length_c   1.000
_cell.angle_alpha   90.00
_cell.angle_beta   90.00
_cell.angle_gamma   90.00
#
_symmetry.space_group_name_H-M   'P 1'
#
loop_
_entity.id
_entity.type
_entity.pdbx_description
1 polymer ?
#
loop_
_entity_poly.entity_id
_entity_poly.type
_entity_poly.pdbx_seq_one_letter_code
_entity_poly.pdbx_strand_id
1 'polypeptide(L)'
;MTEENNGTGLAQPPVNILFTPLDISKKDVWSIDITRILKMLITILNQTDKKDLRVAGIAALSSAMIHRMKVESIFALQKAAMEKRPLSQRENVDIEIINMPYRHESTYPVTLDELLSVLENLIGTIANPRSSRRQIEFEPVQVPNFDDYFISLEKIIGQYEELIMNKIRPTGSGSFKNITSGLELVDVIRCFFAILFLARDMKVDLEQTEDDIVVSFTK
;
A
#
# COMPACT_ATOMS: atom_id res chain seq x y z
N MET A 1 -31.87 42.52 16.95
CA MET A 1 -32.28 41.15 17.34
C MET A 1 -31.54 40.19 16.42
N THR A 2 -30.44 39.65 16.90
CA THR A 2 -29.62 38.65 16.22
C THR A 2 -30.28 37.30 16.48
N GLU A 3 -30.89 36.71 15.46
CA GLU A 3 -31.46 35.37 15.59
C GLU A 3 -30.34 34.35 15.79
N GLU A 4 -30.29 33.81 17.00
CA GLU A 4 -29.64 32.57 17.35
C GLU A 4 -30.31 31.44 16.55
N ASN A 5 -29.71 31.11 15.41
CA ASN A 5 -30.07 29.89 14.70
C ASN A 5 -29.56 28.71 15.55
N ASN A 6 -30.46 28.15 16.36
CA ASN A 6 -30.25 27.01 17.24
C ASN A 6 -29.32 25.97 16.60
N GLY A 7 -28.19 25.72 17.27
CA GLY A 7 -27.15 24.81 16.84
C GLY A 7 -27.73 23.44 16.48
N THR A 8 -27.70 23.13 15.19
CA THR A 8 -27.96 21.81 14.62
C THR A 8 -27.11 20.77 15.35
N GLY A 9 -27.59 19.52 15.48
CA GLY A 9 -27.09 18.47 16.39
C GLY A 9 -25.60 18.05 16.31
N LEU A 10 -24.75 18.81 15.64
CA LEU A 10 -23.29 18.69 15.58
C LEU A 10 -22.60 18.79 16.95
N ALA A 11 -23.11 19.63 17.86
CA ALA A 11 -22.56 19.80 19.20
C ALA A 11 -23.09 18.79 20.23
N GLN A 12 -24.01 17.90 19.84
CA GLN A 12 -24.59 16.90 20.73
C GLN A 12 -23.78 15.59 20.70
N PRO A 13 -23.66 14.88 21.84
CA PRO A 13 -23.20 13.50 21.83
C PRO A 13 -24.14 12.63 20.97
N PRO A 14 -23.63 11.68 20.18
CA PRO A 14 -22.24 11.22 20.10
C PRO A 14 -21.37 11.97 19.06
N VAL A 15 -21.93 12.89 18.27
CA VAL A 15 -21.24 13.54 17.13
C VAL A 15 -20.15 14.51 17.58
N ASN A 16 -20.32 15.17 18.73
CA ASN A 16 -19.36 16.13 19.28
C ASN A 16 -17.93 15.58 19.45
N ILE A 17 -17.78 14.26 19.57
CA ILE A 17 -16.44 13.64 19.69
C ILE A 17 -15.57 13.87 18.45
N LEU A 18 -16.18 14.05 17.28
CA LEU A 18 -15.46 14.35 16.04
C LEU A 18 -14.90 15.79 16.00
N PHE A 19 -15.32 16.65 16.92
CA PHE A 19 -14.89 18.06 16.96
C PHE A 19 -14.02 18.36 18.19
N THR A 20 -13.84 17.40 19.10
CA THR A 20 -13.11 17.60 20.35
C THR A 20 -11.92 16.65 20.47
N PRO A 21 -10.84 16.85 19.68
CA PRO A 21 -9.72 15.91 19.58
C PRO A 21 -8.97 15.69 20.89
N LEU A 22 -8.92 16.70 21.78
CA LEU A 22 -8.27 16.63 23.08
C LEU A 22 -8.99 15.70 24.07
N ASP A 23 -10.30 15.51 23.91
CA ASP A 23 -11.09 14.66 24.80
C ASP A 23 -11.07 13.19 24.37
N ILE A 24 -10.57 12.90 23.17
CA ILE A 24 -10.45 11.53 22.64
C ILE A 24 -9.40 10.75 23.42
N SER A 25 -8.30 11.38 23.83
CA SER A 25 -7.22 10.71 24.58
C SER A 25 -7.60 10.32 26.01
N LYS A 26 -8.60 11.00 26.59
CA LYS A 26 -9.06 10.75 27.97
C LYS A 26 -10.11 9.64 28.06
N LYS A 27 -10.75 9.29 26.93
CA LYS A 27 -11.78 8.26 26.86
C LYS A 27 -11.20 6.97 26.28
N ASP A 28 -11.82 5.85 26.61
CA ASP A 28 -11.46 4.58 25.98
C ASP A 28 -11.80 4.61 24.48
N VAL A 29 -10.76 4.59 23.65
CA VAL A 29 -10.83 4.69 22.18
C VAL A 29 -11.66 3.56 21.58
N TRP A 30 -11.70 2.39 22.24
CA TRP A 30 -12.46 1.23 21.78
C TRP A 30 -13.97 1.39 21.91
N SER A 31 -14.44 2.25 22.82
CA SER A 31 -15.87 2.56 22.99
C SER A 31 -16.46 3.39 21.84
N ILE A 32 -15.60 3.93 20.96
CA ILE A 32 -16.01 4.86 19.90
C ILE A 32 -16.30 4.10 18.60
N ASP A 33 -17.57 4.12 18.19
CA ASP A 33 -18.02 3.64 16.88
C ASP A 33 -18.00 4.80 15.84
N ILE A 34 -16.84 5.00 15.23
CA ILE A 34 -16.63 6.04 14.19
C ILE A 34 -17.62 5.90 13.04
N THR A 35 -17.91 4.67 12.61
CA THR A 35 -18.79 4.41 11.45
C THR A 35 -20.20 4.91 11.73
N ARG A 36 -20.74 4.59 12.91
CA ARG A 36 -22.06 5.07 13.33
C ARG A 36 -22.09 6.59 13.47
N ILE A 37 -21.04 7.19 14.03
CA ILE A 37 -20.96 8.64 14.26
C ILE A 37 -20.84 9.39 12.93
N LEU A 38 -20.02 8.92 11.99
CA LEU A 38 -19.91 9.51 10.65
C LEU A 38 -21.22 9.39 9.85
N LYS A 39 -21.93 8.27 9.95
CA LYS A 39 -23.27 8.13 9.34
C LYS A 39 -24.24 9.18 9.91
N MET A 40 -24.22 9.38 11.22
CA MET A 40 -25.06 10.40 11.89
C MET A 40 -24.67 11.82 11.44
N LEU A 41 -23.37 12.10 11.31
CA LEU A 41 -22.88 13.37 10.79
C LEU A 41 -23.38 13.62 9.35
N ILE A 42 -23.31 12.62 8.48
CA ILE A 42 -23.80 12.71 7.10
C ILE A 42 -25.32 12.99 7.08
N THR A 43 -26.09 12.32 7.94
CA THR A 43 -27.54 12.59 8.03
C THR A 43 -27.83 14.02 8.47
N ILE A 44 -27.08 14.57 9.43
CA ILE A 44 -27.23 15.96 9.90
C ILE A 44 -26.83 16.95 8.81
N LEU A 45 -25.72 16.68 8.10
CA LEU A 45 -25.24 17.53 7.01
C LEU A 45 -26.17 17.52 5.80
N ASN A 46 -26.89 16.42 5.53
CA ASN A 46 -27.87 16.35 4.46
C ASN A 46 -29.21 17.01 4.83
N GLN A 47 -29.57 17.07 6.11
CA GLN A 47 -30.72 17.81 6.61
C GLN A 47 -30.48 19.32 6.63
N THR A 48 -29.22 19.73 6.73
CA THR A 48 -28.81 21.12 6.68
C THR A 48 -28.63 21.51 5.21
N ASP A 49 -29.37 22.50 4.72
CA ASP A 49 -29.33 22.95 3.31
C ASP A 49 -27.93 23.44 2.86
N LYS A 50 -27.01 23.65 3.82
CA LYS A 50 -25.61 24.02 3.60
C LYS A 50 -24.67 22.89 4.01
N LYS A 51 -24.00 22.30 3.01
CA LYS A 51 -22.89 21.36 3.22
C LYS A 51 -21.62 22.13 3.61
N ASP A 52 -21.39 22.33 4.90
CA ASP A 52 -20.16 22.96 5.38
C ASP A 52 -18.98 21.98 5.27
N LEU A 53 -18.17 22.12 4.21
CA LEU A 53 -17.01 21.28 3.96
C LEU A 53 -15.97 21.36 5.11
N ARG A 54 -15.95 22.45 5.88
CA ARG A 54 -15.05 22.59 7.03
C ARG A 54 -15.37 21.57 8.12
N VAL A 55 -16.66 21.34 8.37
CA VAL A 55 -17.13 20.34 9.34
C VAL A 55 -16.71 18.93 8.91
N ALA A 56 -16.81 18.63 7.61
CA ALA A 56 -16.34 17.37 7.06
C ALA A 56 -14.81 17.21 7.18
N GLY A 57 -14.04 18.28 6.95
CA GLY A 57 -12.59 18.28 7.13
C GLY A 57 -12.16 17.99 8.57
N ILE A 58 -12.80 18.64 9.55
CA ILE A 58 -12.52 18.41 10.98
C ILE A 58 -12.90 16.98 11.37
N ALA A 59 -14.06 16.49 10.90
CA ALA A 59 -14.49 15.11 11.14
C ALA A 59 -13.56 14.07 10.51
N ALA A 60 -12.99 14.35 9.33
CA ALA A 60 -12.01 13.47 8.69
C ALA A 60 -10.71 13.41 9.48
N LEU A 61 -10.19 14.56 9.93
CA LEU A 61 -8.99 14.65 10.76
C LEU A 61 -9.17 13.90 12.08
N SER A 62 -10.29 14.14 12.79
CA SER A 62 -10.56 13.46 14.06
C SER A 62 -10.74 11.96 13.86
N SER A 63 -11.39 11.53 12.77
CA SER A 63 -11.51 10.11 12.42
C SER A 63 -10.14 9.46 12.21
N ALA A 64 -9.25 10.09 11.45
CA ALA A 64 -7.88 9.61 11.25
C ALA A 64 -7.11 9.50 12.57
N MET A 65 -7.26 10.49 13.45
CA MET A 65 -6.65 10.50 14.78
C MET A 65 -7.17 9.35 15.65
N ILE A 66 -8.49 9.10 15.67
CA ILE A 66 -9.08 7.98 16.42
C ILE A 66 -8.57 6.64 15.87
N HIS A 67 -8.52 6.47 14.55
CA HIS A 67 -7.98 5.26 13.93
C HIS A 67 -6.51 5.03 14.30
N ARG A 68 -5.68 6.08 14.29
CA ARG A 68 -4.29 6.01 14.75
C ARG A 68 -4.21 5.53 16.20
N MET A 69 -5.01 6.09 17.09
CA MET A 69 -5.05 5.69 18.50
C MET A 69 -5.49 4.23 18.69
N LYS A 70 -6.44 3.73 17.88
CA LYS A 70 -6.83 2.31 17.92
C LYS A 70 -5.66 1.41 17.54
N VAL A 71 -4.93 1.75 16.48
CA VAL A 71 -3.75 0.99 16.04
C VAL A 71 -2.65 1.04 17.11
N GLU A 72 -2.34 2.21 17.66
CA GLU A 72 -1.38 2.37 18.77
C GLU A 72 -1.78 1.53 19.99
N SER A 73 -3.07 1.45 20.32
CA SER A 73 -3.58 0.60 21.41
C SER A 73 -3.34 -0.90 21.15
N ILE A 74 -3.52 -1.39 19.92
CA ILE A 74 -3.22 -2.78 19.56
C ILE A 74 -1.73 -3.07 19.78
N PHE A 75 -0.84 -2.19 19.32
CA PHE A 75 0.60 -2.35 19.52
C PHE A 75 1.00 -2.28 20.99
N ALA A 76 0.39 -1.39 21.77
CA ALA A 76 0.63 -1.31 23.21
C ALA A 76 0.22 -2.62 23.93
N LEU A 77 -0.93 -3.21 23.55
CA LEU A 77 -1.38 -4.50 24.07
C LEU A 77 -0.42 -5.63 23.68
N GLN A 78 0.04 -5.66 22.43
CA GLN A 78 1.03 -6.63 21.96
C GLN A 78 2.34 -6.52 22.76
N LYS A 79 2.86 -5.31 22.94
CA LYS A 79 4.08 -5.06 23.72
C LYS A 79 3.92 -5.53 25.17
N ALA A 80 2.82 -5.16 25.83
CA ALA A 80 2.53 -5.59 27.19
C ALA A 80 2.37 -7.13 27.31
N ALA A 81 1.81 -7.78 26.29
CA ALA A 81 1.74 -9.24 26.24
C ALA A 81 3.12 -9.90 26.06
N MET A 82 4.00 -9.33 25.22
CA MET A 82 5.37 -9.81 25.00
C MET A 82 6.27 -9.62 26.23
N GLU A 83 6.09 -8.54 26.99
CA GLU A 83 6.80 -8.29 28.24
C GLU A 83 6.45 -9.34 29.31
N LYS A 84 5.20 -9.82 29.33
CA LYS A 84 4.73 -10.84 30.27
C LYS A 84 5.05 -12.29 29.86
N ARG A 85 5.53 -12.54 28.64
CA ARG A 85 5.91 -13.89 28.21
C ARG A 85 7.22 -14.34 28.90
N PRO A 86 7.27 -15.54 29.50
CA PRO A 86 8.50 -16.08 30.07
C PRO A 86 9.58 -16.24 28.99
N LEU A 87 10.83 -15.96 29.35
CA LEU A 87 11.99 -15.92 28.44
C LEU A 87 12.20 -17.20 27.62
N SER A 88 11.70 -18.34 28.12
CA SER A 88 11.83 -19.66 27.48
C SER A 88 10.96 -19.88 26.25
N GLN A 89 9.98 -19.02 25.97
CA GLN A 89 9.03 -19.18 24.86
C GLN A 89 9.18 -18.10 23.77
N ARG A 90 10.28 -17.33 23.81
CA ARG A 90 10.68 -16.44 22.72
C ARG A 90 11.41 -17.30 21.69
N GLU A 91 10.69 -17.83 20.71
CA GLU A 91 11.36 -18.27 19.48
C GLU A 91 12.06 -17.05 18.91
N ASN A 92 13.39 -17.13 18.76
CA ASN A 92 14.17 -16.17 17.99
C ASN A 92 13.72 -16.32 16.53
N VAL A 93 12.65 -15.65 16.17
CA VAL A 93 12.34 -15.42 14.77
C VAL A 93 13.40 -14.44 14.29
N ASP A 94 14.29 -14.93 13.44
CA ASP A 94 15.32 -14.12 12.79
C ASP A 94 14.61 -13.24 11.76
N ILE A 95 14.07 -12.11 12.23
CA ILE A 95 13.41 -11.13 11.38
C ILE A 95 14.51 -10.27 10.79
N GLU A 96 14.73 -10.41 9.48
CA GLU A 96 15.59 -9.49 8.73
C GLU A 96 15.07 -8.06 8.94
N ILE A 97 15.86 -7.25 9.64
CA ILE A 97 15.51 -5.86 9.93
C ILE A 97 15.54 -5.13 8.59
N ILE A 98 14.38 -4.80 8.05
CA ILE A 98 14.27 -3.91 6.90
C ILE A 98 14.87 -2.57 7.33
N ASN A 99 16.01 -2.20 6.76
CA ASN A 99 16.59 -0.88 6.95
C ASN A 99 15.59 0.15 6.42
N MET A 100 14.91 0.86 7.34
CA MET A 100 14.10 2.00 6.92
C MET A 100 15.02 2.99 6.19
N PRO A 101 14.60 3.48 5.01
CA PRO A 101 15.39 4.48 4.29
C PRO A 101 15.66 5.66 5.22
N TYR A 102 16.92 6.07 5.27
CA TYR A 102 17.39 7.14 6.15
C TYR A 102 16.57 8.41 5.88
N ARG A 103 15.76 8.82 6.85
CA ARG A 103 15.06 10.09 6.77
C ARG A 103 16.10 11.17 7.05
N HIS A 104 16.40 12.02 6.06
CA HIS A 104 17.07 13.30 6.32
C HIS A 104 16.11 14.17 7.14
N GLU A 105 16.12 13.97 8.45
CA GLU A 105 15.68 15.02 9.36
C GLU A 105 16.79 16.08 9.37
N SER A 106 16.42 17.34 9.24
CA SER A 106 17.33 18.48 9.35
C SER A 106 17.79 18.60 10.81
N THR A 107 18.66 17.69 11.26
CA THR A 107 19.15 17.60 12.64
C THR A 107 20.44 18.41 12.84
N TYR A 108 20.68 19.44 12.02
CA TYR A 108 21.77 20.38 12.31
C TYR A 108 21.22 21.54 13.15
N PRO A 109 21.81 21.88 14.32
CA PRO A 109 21.45 23.08 15.05
C PRO A 109 21.80 24.29 14.19
N VAL A 110 20.77 24.92 13.62
CA VAL A 110 20.91 26.13 12.78
C VAL A 110 21.11 27.33 13.67
N THR A 111 22.14 28.14 13.38
CA THR A 111 22.40 29.40 14.10
C THR A 111 21.46 30.51 13.64
N LEU A 112 21.26 31.56 14.47
CA LEU A 112 20.38 32.68 14.11
C LEU A 112 20.85 33.37 12.80
N ASP A 113 22.16 33.49 12.62
CA ASP A 113 22.74 34.13 11.45
C ASP A 113 22.51 33.30 10.17
N GLU A 114 22.60 31.98 10.26
CA GLU A 114 22.22 31.09 9.16
C GLU A 114 20.74 31.24 8.82
N LEU A 115 19.86 31.28 9.82
CA LEU A 115 18.42 31.50 9.64
C LEU A 115 18.10 32.84 8.97
N LEU A 116 18.81 33.90 9.37
CA LEU A 116 18.68 35.23 8.78
C LEU A 116 19.20 35.24 7.33
N SER A 117 20.31 34.58 7.05
CA SER A 117 20.86 34.48 5.69
C SER A 117 19.92 33.70 4.75
N VAL A 118 19.29 32.63 5.25
CA VAL A 118 18.30 31.85 4.49
C VAL A 118 17.05 32.69 4.24
N LEU A 119 16.59 33.45 5.24
CA LEU A 119 15.46 34.35 5.10
C LEU A 119 15.74 35.46 4.08
N GLU A 120 16.92 36.08 4.13
CA GLU A 120 17.34 37.12 3.18
C GLU A 120 17.40 36.58 1.75
N ASN A 121 17.96 35.38 1.56
CA ASN A 121 17.97 34.70 0.27
C ASN A 121 16.56 34.34 -0.23
N LEU A 122 15.66 33.94 0.67
CA LEU A 122 14.25 33.68 0.35
C LEU A 122 13.52 34.96 -0.07
N ILE A 123 13.73 36.06 0.65
CA ILE A 123 13.13 37.36 0.31
C ILE A 123 13.70 37.84 -1.04
N GLY A 124 15.00 37.69 -1.28
CA GLY A 124 15.64 38.02 -2.55
C GLY A 124 15.11 37.20 -3.74
N THR A 125 14.86 35.91 -3.53
CA THR A 125 14.29 35.02 -4.58
C THR A 125 12.81 35.28 -4.83
N ILE A 126 12.02 35.64 -3.81
CA ILE A 126 10.61 36.03 -3.96
C ILE A 126 10.47 37.41 -4.61
N ALA A 127 11.33 38.37 -4.23
CA ALA A 127 11.30 39.74 -4.76
C ALA A 127 11.78 39.81 -6.22
N ASN A 128 12.66 38.90 -6.65
CA ASN A 128 13.12 38.83 -8.04
C ASN A 128 13.05 37.40 -8.61
N PRO A 129 11.85 36.88 -8.94
CA PRO A 129 11.62 35.49 -9.34
C PRO A 129 12.19 35.12 -10.72
N ARG A 130 12.85 36.05 -11.41
CA ARG A 130 13.35 35.84 -12.78
C ARG A 130 14.73 35.17 -12.85
N SER A 131 15.54 35.18 -11.80
CA SER A 131 16.88 34.55 -11.81
C SER A 131 16.87 33.07 -11.41
N SER A 132 15.81 32.58 -10.76
CA SER A 132 15.68 31.20 -10.27
C SER A 132 14.68 30.36 -11.06
N ARG A 133 14.57 30.59 -12.38
CA ARG A 133 14.15 29.53 -13.31
C ARG A 133 15.37 28.93 -13.98
N ARG A 134 16.26 28.32 -13.20
CA ARG A 134 16.82 27.07 -13.72
C ARG A 134 15.69 26.08 -13.57
N GLN A 135 14.96 25.86 -14.67
CA GLN A 135 14.14 24.66 -14.78
C GLN A 135 15.08 23.52 -14.40
N ILE A 136 14.82 22.89 -13.26
CA ILE A 136 15.35 21.56 -13.01
C ILE A 136 14.62 20.73 -14.06
N GLU A 137 15.26 20.56 -15.22
CA GLU A 137 14.89 19.55 -16.19
C GLU A 137 15.15 18.23 -15.47
N PHE A 138 14.14 17.76 -14.75
CA PHE A 138 14.01 16.33 -14.54
C PHE A 138 13.93 15.77 -15.95
N GLU A 139 14.95 15.03 -16.40
CA GLU A 139 14.73 14.11 -17.50
C GLU A 139 13.50 13.29 -17.10
N PRO A 140 12.39 13.34 -17.85
CA PRO A 140 11.26 12.52 -17.53
C PRO A 140 11.79 11.09 -17.53
N VAL A 141 11.70 10.41 -16.38
CA VAL A 141 11.94 8.98 -16.31
C VAL A 141 11.03 8.40 -17.37
N GLN A 142 11.61 8.00 -18.50
CA GLN A 142 10.85 7.44 -19.59
C GLN A 142 10.17 6.21 -19.00
N VAL A 143 8.86 6.31 -18.81
CA VAL A 143 8.06 5.19 -18.33
C VAL A 143 8.36 4.06 -19.29
N PRO A 144 8.94 2.93 -18.83
CA PRO A 144 9.32 1.86 -19.73
C PRO A 144 8.08 1.46 -20.53
N ASN A 145 8.19 1.44 -21.85
CA ASN A 145 7.08 1.05 -22.69
C ASN A 145 6.75 -0.42 -22.41
N PHE A 146 5.71 -0.68 -21.62
CA PHE A 146 5.33 -2.01 -21.18
C PHE A 146 5.00 -2.94 -22.37
N ASP A 147 4.65 -2.38 -23.53
CA ASP A 147 4.41 -3.13 -24.76
C ASP A 147 5.68 -3.85 -25.23
N ASP A 148 6.85 -3.23 -25.12
CA ASP A 148 8.14 -3.84 -25.51
C ASP A 148 8.50 -5.02 -24.59
N TYR A 149 8.16 -4.92 -23.31
CA TYR A 149 8.33 -6.00 -22.34
C TYR A 149 7.35 -7.15 -22.58
N PHE A 150 6.11 -6.85 -22.96
CA PHE A 150 5.13 -7.87 -23.30
C PHE A 150 5.54 -8.67 -24.56
N ILE A 151 5.99 -7.98 -25.61
CA ILE A 151 6.46 -8.62 -26.86
C ILE A 151 7.67 -9.53 -26.59
N SER A 152 8.62 -9.07 -25.78
CA SER A 152 9.79 -9.88 -25.42
C SER A 152 9.41 -11.10 -24.58
N LEU A 153 8.48 -10.96 -23.65
CA LEU A 153 7.99 -12.06 -22.81
C LEU A 153 7.21 -13.10 -23.63
N GLU A 154 6.32 -12.68 -24.53
CA GLU A 154 5.55 -13.59 -25.39
C GLU A 154 6.46 -14.39 -26.33
N LYS A 155 7.49 -13.75 -26.90
CA LYS A 155 8.51 -14.43 -27.71
C LYS A 155 9.30 -15.46 -26.91
N ILE A 156 9.65 -15.14 -25.66
CA ILE A 156 10.35 -16.07 -24.77
C ILE A 156 9.44 -17.25 -24.46
N ILE A 157 8.18 -17.00 -24.06
CA ILE A 157 7.20 -18.05 -23.73
C ILE A 157 6.98 -18.98 -24.93
N GLY A 158 6.81 -18.45 -26.13
CA GLY A 158 6.59 -19.27 -27.35
C GLY A 158 7.71 -20.28 -27.61
N GLN A 159 8.97 -19.98 -27.27
CA GLN A 159 10.08 -20.93 -27.40
C GLN A 159 9.94 -22.13 -26.44
N TYR A 160 9.52 -21.87 -25.20
CA TYR A 160 9.32 -22.93 -24.23
C TYR A 160 8.05 -23.73 -24.53
N GLU A 161 7.00 -23.09 -25.07
CA GLU A 161 5.82 -23.80 -25.56
C GLU A 161 6.18 -24.84 -26.63
N GLU A 162 6.99 -24.46 -27.62
CA GLU A 162 7.48 -25.39 -28.65
C GLU A 162 8.32 -26.52 -28.05
N LEU A 163 9.20 -26.21 -27.09
CA LEU A 163 10.02 -27.21 -26.39
C LEU A 163 9.13 -28.23 -25.68
N ILE A 164 8.12 -27.77 -24.95
CA ILE A 164 7.16 -28.62 -24.23
C ILE A 164 6.37 -29.48 -25.21
N MET A 165 5.84 -28.88 -26.28
CA MET A 165 5.11 -29.60 -27.32
C MET A 165 5.97 -30.68 -27.98
N ASN A 166 7.24 -30.41 -28.26
CA ASN A 166 8.16 -31.39 -28.83
C ASN A 166 8.45 -32.56 -27.87
N LYS A 167 8.52 -32.32 -26.56
CA LYS A 167 8.71 -33.37 -25.55
C LYS A 167 7.46 -34.22 -25.32
N ILE A 168 6.27 -33.66 -25.46
CA ILE A 168 4.99 -34.35 -25.19
C ILE A 168 4.45 -35.07 -26.44
N ARG A 169 4.70 -34.55 -27.65
CA ARG A 169 4.32 -35.16 -28.94
C ARG A 169 4.56 -36.68 -29.05
N PRO A 170 5.72 -37.25 -28.67
CA PRO A 170 5.97 -38.68 -28.84
C PRO A 170 5.20 -39.58 -27.86
N THR A 171 4.85 -39.08 -26.66
CA THR A 171 4.30 -39.88 -25.56
C THR A 171 2.81 -39.59 -25.33
N GLY A 172 2.27 -38.50 -25.88
CA GLY A 172 0.90 -38.03 -25.71
C GLY A 172 0.61 -37.41 -24.34
N SER A 173 1.48 -37.66 -23.36
CA SER A 173 1.48 -37.07 -22.02
C SER A 173 2.91 -37.00 -21.48
N GLY A 174 3.18 -36.06 -20.58
CA GLY A 174 4.49 -35.89 -19.94
C GLY A 174 4.38 -35.33 -18.53
N SER A 175 5.16 -35.85 -17.60
CA SER A 175 5.30 -35.27 -16.27
C SER A 175 6.18 -34.02 -16.33
N PHE A 176 5.80 -32.98 -15.58
CA PHE A 176 6.50 -31.70 -15.54
C PHE A 176 7.95 -31.89 -15.07
N LYS A 177 8.17 -32.69 -14.01
CA LYS A 177 9.52 -33.03 -13.53
C LYS A 177 10.40 -33.63 -14.63
N ASN A 178 9.84 -34.48 -15.48
CA ASN A 178 10.58 -35.06 -16.60
C ASN A 178 10.85 -34.03 -17.71
N ILE A 179 9.89 -33.14 -17.99
CA ILE A 179 10.04 -32.06 -18.97
C ILE A 179 11.14 -31.07 -18.54
N THR A 180 11.20 -30.75 -17.25
CA THR A 180 12.16 -29.80 -16.67
C THR A 180 13.48 -30.43 -16.22
N SER A 181 13.63 -31.75 -16.36
CA SER A 181 14.86 -32.44 -15.97
C SER A 181 16.06 -31.92 -16.76
N GLY A 182 17.08 -31.44 -16.04
CA GLY A 182 18.32 -30.91 -16.63
C GLY A 182 18.28 -29.44 -17.05
N LEU A 183 17.21 -28.69 -16.74
CA LEU A 183 17.12 -27.24 -17.00
C LEU A 183 17.51 -26.41 -15.75
N GLU A 184 17.99 -25.19 -15.99
CA GLU A 184 18.29 -24.23 -14.93
C GLU A 184 17.00 -23.69 -14.29
N LEU A 185 17.04 -23.28 -13.03
CA LEU A 185 15.88 -22.79 -12.27
C LEU A 185 15.04 -21.75 -13.03
N VAL A 186 15.69 -20.83 -13.75
CA VAL A 186 14.99 -19.80 -14.51
C VAL A 186 14.22 -20.40 -15.69
N ASP A 187 14.78 -21.41 -16.34
CA ASP A 187 14.13 -22.13 -17.43
C ASP A 187 13.00 -23.04 -16.93
N VAL A 188 13.15 -23.63 -15.74
CA VAL A 188 12.07 -24.37 -15.07
C VAL A 188 10.85 -23.47 -14.86
N ILE A 189 11.07 -22.25 -14.37
CA ILE A 189 10.01 -21.25 -14.17
C ILE A 189 9.38 -20.84 -15.50
N ARG A 190 10.18 -20.62 -16.54
CA ARG A 190 9.68 -20.29 -17.90
C ARG A 190 8.86 -21.42 -18.49
N CYS A 191 9.28 -22.68 -18.32
CA CYS A 191 8.49 -23.86 -18.70
C CYS A 191 7.17 -23.92 -17.94
N PHE A 192 7.16 -23.60 -16.65
CA PHE A 192 5.92 -23.55 -15.86
C PHE A 192 4.93 -22.53 -16.42
N PHE A 193 5.39 -21.31 -16.70
CA PHE A 193 4.53 -20.29 -17.32
C PHE A 193 4.03 -20.74 -18.70
N ALA A 194 4.89 -21.28 -19.56
CA ALA A 194 4.50 -21.77 -20.88
C ALA A 194 3.40 -22.85 -20.81
N ILE A 195 3.44 -23.75 -19.82
CA ILE A 195 2.40 -24.77 -19.62
C ILE A 195 1.05 -24.14 -19.24
N LEU A 196 1.06 -23.11 -18.38
CA LEU A 196 -0.16 -22.39 -18.01
C LEU A 196 -0.77 -21.64 -19.22
N PHE A 197 0.08 -21.07 -20.08
CA PHE A 197 -0.37 -20.44 -21.33
C PHE A 197 -0.94 -21.47 -22.31
N LEU A 198 -0.29 -22.62 -22.48
CA LEU A 198 -0.80 -23.73 -23.29
C LEU A 198 -2.16 -24.26 -22.80
N ALA A 199 -2.35 -24.34 -21.48
CA ALA A 199 -3.61 -24.75 -20.87
C ALA A 199 -4.70 -23.69 -21.05
N ARG A 200 -4.37 -22.40 -20.92
CA ARG A 200 -5.27 -21.28 -21.24
C ARG A 200 -5.75 -21.34 -22.70
N ASP A 201 -4.86 -21.67 -23.62
CA ASP A 201 -5.16 -21.84 -25.05
C ASP A 201 -5.90 -23.14 -25.38
N MET A 202 -6.21 -23.97 -24.39
CA MET A 202 -6.83 -25.30 -24.52
C MET A 202 -6.04 -26.29 -25.39
N LYS A 203 -4.74 -26.08 -25.60
CA LYS A 203 -3.87 -27.01 -26.36
C LYS A 203 -3.46 -28.22 -25.54
N VAL A 204 -3.47 -28.07 -24.22
CA VAL A 204 -2.94 -29.03 -23.26
C VAL A 204 -3.84 -29.04 -22.01
N ASP A 205 -4.06 -30.21 -21.42
CA ASP A 205 -4.74 -30.39 -20.14
C ASP A 205 -3.74 -30.68 -19.02
N LEU A 206 -4.07 -30.22 -17.80
CA LEU A 206 -3.19 -30.27 -16.64
C LEU A 206 -3.85 -31.04 -15.51
N GLU A 207 -3.22 -32.15 -15.12
CA GLU A 207 -3.66 -32.96 -13.99
C GLU A 207 -2.57 -32.96 -12.92
N GLN A 208 -2.90 -32.51 -11.71
CA GLN A 208 -1.98 -32.62 -10.58
C GLN A 208 -2.11 -34.02 -9.95
N THR A 209 -1.03 -34.78 -10.00
CA THR A 209 -0.93 -36.10 -9.35
C THR A 209 0.13 -36.03 -8.27
N GLU A 210 -0.29 -36.16 -7.01
CA GLU A 210 0.58 -36.01 -5.83
C GLU A 210 1.36 -34.66 -5.86
N ASP A 211 2.69 -34.74 -5.92
CA ASP A 211 3.62 -33.60 -5.96
C ASP A 211 4.15 -33.32 -7.38
N ASP A 212 3.46 -33.77 -8.43
CA ASP A 212 3.86 -33.54 -9.83
C ASP A 212 2.67 -33.10 -10.70
N ILE A 213 3.00 -32.42 -11.80
CA ILE A 213 2.02 -31.93 -12.78
C ILE A 213 2.15 -32.77 -14.03
N VAL A 214 1.10 -33.50 -14.37
CA VAL A 214 1.01 -34.26 -15.63
C VAL A 214 0.36 -33.38 -16.68
N VAL A 215 1.00 -33.33 -17.83
CA VAL A 215 0.66 -32.48 -18.96
C VAL A 215 0.24 -33.40 -20.11
N SER A 216 -1.01 -33.33 -20.56
CA SER A 216 -1.56 -34.20 -21.60
C SER A 216 -2.16 -33.38 -22.74
N PHE A 217 -2.27 -33.95 -23.94
CA PHE A 217 -2.98 -33.25 -25.02
C PHE A 217 -4.48 -33.23 -24.72
N THR A 218 -5.10 -32.05 -24.88
CA THR A 218 -6.54 -31.91 -24.84
C THR A 218 -7.16 -32.76 -25.95
N LYS A 219 -8.18 -33.53 -25.60
CA LYS A 219 -8.87 -34.45 -26.51
C LYS A 219 -9.92 -33.75 -27.37
#